data_AF-A0A1F6AZN7-F1
#
_entry.id   AF-A0A1F6AZN7-F1
#
_cell.length_a   1.000
_cell.length_b   1.000
_cell.length_c   1.000
_cell.angle_alpha   90.00
_cell.angle_beta   90.00
_cell.angle_gamma   90.00
#
_symmetry.space_group_name_H-M   'P 1'
#
loop_
_entity.id
_entity.type
_entity.pdbx_description
1 polymer ?
#
loop_
_entity_poly.entity_id
_entity_poly.type
_entity_poly.pdbx_seq_one_letter_code
_entity_poly.pdbx_strand_id
1 'polypeptide(L)'
;MAGKKQPKKLHREILKQMVTLTTSGFGLVAALAWNNVIQEFVNTQIKPYLPAGSGLLSLFLYALIITILAVTVTYQLTKLVEKLENS
;
A
#
# COMPACT_ATOMS: atom_id res chain seq x y z
N MET A 1 -37.27 -19.98 26.38
CA MET A 1 -36.45 -20.81 25.47
C MET A 1 -35.41 -19.92 24.78
N ALA A 2 -34.19 -19.83 25.32
CA ALA A 2 -33.12 -18.99 24.74
C ALA A 2 -31.79 -19.76 24.76
N GLY A 3 -31.50 -20.46 23.66
CA GLY A 3 -30.23 -21.14 23.47
C GLY A 3 -30.12 -21.55 22.02
N LYS A 4 -28.92 -21.41 21.42
CA LYS A 4 -28.52 -21.79 20.04
C LYS A 4 -28.38 -20.68 18.96
N LYS A 5 -28.15 -19.40 19.32
CA LYS A 5 -27.69 -18.35 18.36
C LYS A 5 -26.33 -17.69 18.67
N GLN A 6 -25.60 -18.18 19.68
CA GLN A 6 -24.34 -17.60 20.15
C GLN A 6 -23.06 -18.07 19.39
N PRO A 7 -22.85 -19.36 19.07
CA PRO A 7 -21.54 -19.82 18.57
C PRO A 7 -21.20 -19.28 17.18
N LYS A 8 -22.18 -19.19 16.26
CA LYS A 8 -21.94 -18.70 14.89
C LYS A 8 -21.56 -17.20 14.84
N LYS A 9 -22.04 -16.40 15.79
CA LYS A 9 -21.72 -14.97 15.87
C LYS A 9 -20.27 -14.76 16.31
N LEU A 10 -19.82 -15.51 17.33
CA LEU A 10 -18.44 -15.43 17.82
C LEU A 10 -17.42 -15.85 16.75
N HIS A 11 -17.66 -16.96 16.04
CA HIS A 11 -16.77 -17.41 14.97
C HIS A 11 -16.66 -16.36 13.85
N ARG A 12 -17.79 -15.74 13.47
CA ARG A 12 -17.79 -14.68 12.47
C ARG A 12 -16.98 -13.47 12.92
N GLU A 13 -17.08 -13.09 14.19
CA GLU A 13 -16.34 -11.95 14.73
C GLU A 13 -14.82 -12.23 14.79
N ILE A 14 -14.44 -13.43 15.20
CA ILE A 14 -13.03 -13.87 15.17
C ILE A 14 -12.50 -13.83 13.74
N LEU A 15 -13.23 -14.38 12.77
CA LEU A 15 -12.81 -14.36 11.36
C LEU A 15 -12.67 -12.94 10.83
N LYS A 16 -13.60 -12.03 11.15
CA LYS A 16 -13.47 -10.61 10.80
C LYS A 16 -12.20 -10.01 11.40
N GLN A 17 -11.93 -10.25 12.68
CA GLN A 17 -10.74 -9.74 13.34
C GLN A 17 -9.46 -10.26 12.69
N MET A 18 -9.43 -11.56 12.35
CA MET A 18 -8.31 -12.16 11.63
C MET A 18 -8.10 -11.51 10.26
N VAL A 19 -9.16 -11.33 9.47
CA VAL A 19 -9.09 -10.65 8.17
C VAL A 19 -8.56 -9.22 8.32
N THR A 20 -9.04 -8.46 9.30
CA THR A 20 -8.55 -7.10 9.57
C THR A 20 -7.07 -7.10 9.94
N LEU A 21 -6.65 -7.96 10.89
CA LEU A 21 -5.26 -8.03 11.33
C LEU A 21 -4.32 -8.43 10.19
N THR A 22 -4.70 -9.46 9.43
CA THR A 22 -3.91 -9.96 8.30
C THR A 22 -3.85 -8.93 7.17
N THR A 23 -4.96 -8.29 6.82
CA THR A 23 -5.00 -7.25 5.77
C THR A 23 -4.14 -6.05 6.17
N SER A 24 -4.24 -5.58 7.42
CA SER A 24 -3.42 -4.49 7.93
C SER A 24 -1.93 -4.86 7.97
N GLY A 25 -1.61 -6.07 8.44
CA GLY A 25 -0.24 -6.57 8.48
C GLY A 25 0.38 -6.67 7.09
N PHE A 26 -0.35 -7.24 6.11
CA PHE A 26 0.12 -7.29 4.73
C PHE A 26 0.16 -5.91 4.06
N GLY A 27 -0.75 -4.99 4.40
CA GLY A 27 -0.68 -3.61 3.94
C GLY A 27 0.64 -2.94 4.35
N LEU A 28 1.09 -3.16 5.59
CA LEU A 28 2.38 -2.66 6.07
C LEU A 28 3.56 -3.31 5.33
N VAL A 29 3.55 -4.63 5.20
CA VAL A 29 4.60 -5.37 4.47
C VAL A 29 4.67 -4.92 3.01
N ALA A 30 3.53 -4.74 2.35
CA ALA A 30 3.45 -4.27 0.96
C ALA A 30 4.00 -2.84 0.84
N ALA A 31 3.65 -1.93 1.76
CA ALA A 31 4.19 -0.57 1.78
C ALA A 31 5.73 -0.57 1.91
N LEU A 32 6.27 -1.40 2.80
CA LEU A 32 7.72 -1.54 2.98
C LEU A 32 8.41 -2.14 1.74
N ALA A 33 7.80 -3.16 1.12
CA ALA A 33 8.33 -3.78 -0.09
C ALA A 33 8.38 -2.78 -1.26
N TRP A 34 7.31 -2.03 -1.49
CA TRP A 34 7.28 -1.00 -2.53
C TRP A 34 8.29 0.12 -2.29
N ASN A 35 8.45 0.57 -1.04
CA ASN A 35 9.48 1.54 -0.68
C ASN A 35 10.88 1.03 -1.08
N ASN A 36 11.21 -0.20 -0.69
CA ASN A 36 12.51 -0.80 -1.02
C ASN A 36 12.73 -0.97 -2.53
N VAL A 37 11.70 -1.43 -3.26
CA VAL A 37 11.78 -1.58 -4.73
C VAL A 37 12.09 -0.25 -5.40
N ILE A 38 11.43 0.83 -5.00
CA ILE A 38 11.64 2.15 -5.61
C ILE A 38 13.03 2.70 -5.26
N GLN A 39 13.48 2.54 -4.01
CA GLN A 39 14.84 2.94 -3.61
C GLN A 39 15.91 2.16 -4.39
N GLU A 40 15.79 0.84 -4.46
CA GLU A 40 16.74 0.00 -5.18
C GLU A 40 16.75 0.32 -6.67
N PHE A 41 15.58 0.53 -7.27
CA PHE A 41 15.45 0.95 -8.66
C PHE A 41 16.19 2.27 -8.92
N VAL A 42 15.97 3.29 -8.09
CA VAL A 42 16.65 4.59 -8.22
C VAL A 42 18.17 4.42 -8.04
N ASN A 43 18.59 3.64 -7.05
CA ASN A 43 20.01 3.43 -6.75
C ASN A 43 20.74 2.60 -7.82
N THR A 44 20.08 1.64 -8.46
CA THR A 44 20.70 0.74 -9.44
C THR A 44 20.57 1.22 -10.87
N GLN A 45 19.41 1.80 -11.24
CA GLN A 45 19.11 2.17 -12.62
C GLN A 45 19.33 3.64 -12.91
N ILE A 46 19.38 4.52 -11.91
CA ILE A 46 19.47 5.97 -12.13
C ILE A 46 20.80 6.51 -11.60
N LYS A 47 21.17 6.18 -10.36
CA LYS A 47 22.39 6.69 -9.72
C LYS A 47 23.68 6.47 -10.51
N PRO A 48 23.92 5.34 -11.21
CA PRO A 48 25.14 5.15 -12.00
C PRO A 48 25.28 6.10 -13.20
N TYR A 49 24.17 6.65 -13.68
CA TYR A 49 24.15 7.61 -14.79
C TYR A 49 24.29 9.06 -14.33
N LEU A 50 24.31 9.30 -13.03
CA LEU A 50 24.45 10.64 -12.46
C LEU A 50 25.92 10.96 -12.15
N PRO A 51 26.34 12.24 -12.28
CA PRO A 51 27.70 12.66 -11.92
C PRO A 51 28.03 12.37 -10.45
N ALA A 52 29.30 12.10 -10.15
CA ALA A 52 29.76 11.93 -8.77
C ALA A 52 29.44 13.18 -7.93
N GLY A 53 28.72 13.01 -6.80
CA GLY A 53 28.24 14.11 -5.93
C GLY A 53 26.72 14.37 -6.00
N SER A 54 26.00 13.66 -6.86
CA SER A 54 24.56 13.83 -7.15
C SER A 54 23.59 13.15 -6.15
N GLY A 55 24.01 12.87 -4.91
CA GLY A 55 23.17 12.19 -3.91
C GLY A 55 21.81 12.88 -3.67
N LEU A 56 21.78 14.21 -3.72
CA LEU A 56 20.56 15.01 -3.61
C LEU A 56 19.59 14.79 -4.79
N LEU A 57 20.12 14.67 -6.01
CA LEU A 57 19.29 14.42 -7.21
C LEU A 57 18.65 13.03 -7.18
N SER A 58 19.37 12.03 -6.66
CA SER A 58 18.82 10.68 -6.43
C SER A 58 17.64 10.71 -5.46
N LEU A 59 17.77 11.44 -4.34
CA LEU A 59 16.70 11.61 -3.34
C LEU A 59 15.51 12.38 -3.92
N PHE A 60 15.77 13.42 -4.71
CA PHE A 60 14.74 14.19 -5.39
C PHE A 60 13.94 13.34 -6.38
N LEU A 61 14.60 12.51 -7.18
CA LEU A 61 13.93 11.59 -8.11
C LEU A 61 13.11 10.53 -7.37
N TYR A 62 13.64 9.96 -6.29
CA TYR A 62 12.90 9.06 -5.43
C TYR A 62 11.60 9.72 -4.92
N ALA A 63 11.68 10.95 -4.40
CA ALA A 63 10.52 11.69 -3.91
C ALA A 63 9.50 12.00 -5.02
N LEU A 64 9.98 12.35 -6.22
CA LEU A 64 9.14 12.61 -7.38
C LEU A 64 8.36 11.35 -7.80
N ILE A 65 9.04 10.19 -7.89
CA ILE A 65 8.43 8.91 -8.26
C ILE A 65 7.35 8.52 -7.25
N ILE A 66 7.66 8.58 -5.96
CA ILE A 66 6.69 8.26 -4.90
C ILE A 66 5.47 9.17 -4.97
N THR A 67 5.66 10.47 -5.23
CA THR A 67 4.56 11.44 -5.35
C THR A 67 3.67 11.12 -6.54
N ILE A 68 4.24 10.83 -7.71
CA ILE A 68 3.49 10.46 -8.92
C ILE A 68 2.70 9.18 -8.68
N LEU A 69 3.32 8.16 -8.08
CA LEU A 69 2.65 6.91 -7.73
C LEU A 69 1.50 7.14 -6.75
N ALA A 70 1.73 7.91 -5.68
CA ALA A 70 0.71 8.21 -4.67
C ALA A 70 -0.50 8.91 -5.29
N VAL A 71 -0.28 9.94 -6.11
CA VAL A 71 -1.36 10.66 -6.81
C VAL A 71 -2.10 9.73 -7.76
N THR A 72 -1.37 8.95 -8.55
CA THR A 72 -1.95 8.04 -9.55
C THR A 72 -2.81 6.95 -8.90
N VAL A 73 -2.30 6.30 -7.86
CA VAL A 73 -3.04 5.26 -7.12
C VAL A 73 -4.25 5.87 -6.42
N THR A 74 -4.08 7.01 -5.75
CA THR A 74 -5.19 7.68 -5.04
C THR A 74 -6.29 8.07 -6.03
N TYR A 75 -5.93 8.68 -7.16
CA TYR A 75 -6.88 9.06 -8.20
C TYR A 75 -7.65 7.86 -8.77
N GLN A 76 -6.95 6.75 -9.05
CA GLN A 76 -7.60 5.51 -9.54
C GLN A 76 -8.55 4.91 -8.49
N LEU A 77 -8.15 4.90 -7.23
CA LEU A 77 -8.99 4.42 -6.14
C LEU A 77 -10.23 5.30 -5.96
N THR A 78 -10.10 6.62 -6.01
CA THR A 78 -11.25 7.54 -5.97
C THR A 78 -12.24 7.23 -7.09
N LYS A 79 -11.76 7.08 -8.33
CA LYS A 79 -12.63 6.73 -9.46
C LYS A 79 -13.31 5.37 -9.31
N LEU A 80 -12.61 4.39 -8.70
CA LEU A 80 -13.18 3.08 -8.44
C LEU A 80 -14.30 3.14 -7.40
N VAL A 81 -14.11 3.92 -6.32
CA VAL A 81 -15.13 4.14 -5.29
C VAL A 81 -16.36 4.82 -5.90
N GLU A 82 -16.17 5.91 -6.65
CA GLU A 82 -17.27 6.60 -7.34
C GLU A 82 -18.06 5.68 -8.27
N LYS A 83 -17.38 4.75 -8.96
CA LYS A 83 -18.06 3.80 -9.84
C LYS A 83 -18.91 2.78 -9.06
N LEU A 84 -18.43 2.34 -7.90
CA LEU A 84 -19.16 1.40 -7.03
C LEU A 84 -20.35 2.06 -6.33
N GLU A 85 -20.26 3.34 -6.00
CA GLU A 85 -21.36 4.11 -5.41
C GLU A 85 -22.44 4.52 -6.41
N ASN A 86 -22.06 4.73 -7.68
CA ASN A 86 -22.97 5.11 -8.77
C ASN A 86 -23.50 3.92 -9.60
N SER A 87 -23.19 2.66 -9.23
CA SER A 87 -23.74 1.44 -9.84
C SER A 87 -24.81 0.80 -8.96
#